data_AF-A0A353TWU2-F1
#
_entry.id   AF-A0A353TWU2-F1
#
_cell.length_a   1.000
_cell.length_b   1.000
_cell.length_c   1.000
_cell.angle_alpha   90.00
_cell.angle_beta   90.00
_cell.angle_gamma   90.00
#
_symmetry.space_group_name_H-M   'P 1'
#
loop_
_entity.id
_entity.type
_entity.pdbx_description
1 polymer ?
#
loop_
_entity_poly.entity_id
_entity_poly.type
_entity_poly.pdbx_seq_one_letter_code
_entity_poly.pdbx_strand_id
1 'polypeptide(L)' 'MNVFYDYFKKEDKVQAEWDLILDMKINVFLTTRISTNFRYYQSESSKLQARENLSIAFRYQF' A
#
# COMPACT_ATOMS: atom_id res chain seq x y z
N MET A 1 -32.82 -12.23 22.07
CA MET A 1 -32.00 -12.52 20.87
C MET A 1 -31.18 -11.27 20.59
N ASN A 2 -29.89 -11.30 20.95
CA ASN A 2 -29.03 -10.10 20.93
C ASN A 2 -28.52 -9.82 19.51
N VAL A 3 -29.27 -9.00 18.77
CA VAL A 3 -28.95 -8.59 17.38
C VAL A 3 -27.63 -7.82 17.27
N PHE A 4 -27.08 -7.33 18.39
CA PHE A 4 -25.83 -6.56 18.44
C PHE A 4 -24.56 -7.41 18.54
N TYR A 5 -24.66 -8.71 18.85
CA TYR A 5 -23.46 -9.56 19.02
C TYR A 5 -22.85 -10.03 17.69
N ASP A 6 -23.63 -10.10 16.60
CA ASP A 6 -23.10 -10.48 15.29
C ASP A 6 -22.36 -9.33 14.56
N TYR A 7 -22.53 -8.07 14.99
CA TYR A 7 -21.74 -6.94 14.47
C TYR A 7 -20.28 -6.93 14.97
N PHE A 8 -20.01 -7.63 16.08
CA PHE A 8 -18.66 -7.77 16.66
C PHE A 8 -17.96 -9.07 16.26
N LYS A 9 -18.61 -9.94 15.45
CA LYS A 9 -17.87 -10.97 14.73
C LYS A 9 -16.90 -10.24 13.83
N LYS A 10 -15.64 -10.20 14.26
CA LYS A 10 -14.49 -9.78 13.46
C LYS A 10 -14.67 -10.35 12.06
N GLU A 11 -15.13 -9.52 11.14
CA GLU A 11 -14.99 -9.80 9.73
C GLU A 11 -13.48 -9.87 9.51
N ASP A 12 -13.00 -11.04 9.11
CA ASP A 12 -11.63 -11.25 8.67
C ASP A 12 -11.40 -10.43 7.39
N LYS A 13 -11.27 -9.11 7.54
CA LYS A 13 -10.88 -8.19 6.49
C LYS A 13 -9.41 -8.44 6.22
N VAL A 14 -9.13 -9.36 5.31
CA VAL A 14 -7.78 -9.64 4.84
C VAL A 14 -7.33 -8.43 4.02
N GLN A 15 -6.37 -7.69 4.57
CA GLN A 15 -5.66 -6.63 3.88
C GLN A 15 -4.22 -7.08 3.64
N ALA A 16 -3.77 -6.96 2.40
CA ALA A 16 -2.37 -7.16 2.04
C ALA A 16 -1.81 -5.84 1.51
N GLU A 17 -0.65 -5.46 2.02
CA GLU A 17 0.07 -4.25 1.59
C GLU A 17 1.51 -4.62 1.30
N TRP A 18 1.95 -4.28 0.09
CA TRP A 18 3.28 -4.57 -0.43
C TRP A 18 3.93 -3.25 -0.85
N ASP A 19 5.09 -2.97 -0.25
CA ASP A 19 5.90 -1.81 -0.57
C ASP A 19 7.23 -2.27 -1.17
N LEU A 20 7.59 -1.72 -2.33
CA LEU A 20 8.91 -1.89 -2.93
C LEU A 20 9.51 -0.52 -3.15
N ILE A 21 10.68 -0.29 -2.54
CA ILE A 21 11.43 0.95 -2.64
C ILE A 21 12.81 0.63 -3.19
N LEU A 22 13.15 1.26 -4.30
CA LEU A 22 14.42 1.16 -4.98
C LEU A 22 15.13 2.51 -4.92
N ASP A 23 16.19 2.57 -4.12
CA ASP A 23 17.06 3.73 -4.00
C ASP A 23 18.31 3.56 -4.88
N MET A 24 18.43 4.41 -5.90
CA MET A 24 19.54 4.39 -6.84
C MET A 24 20.39 5.66 -6.69
N LYS A 25 21.67 5.50 -6.40
CA LYS A 25 22.64 6.59 -6.48
C LYS A 25 23.17 6.68 -7.91
N ILE A 26 22.85 7.78 -8.60
CA ILE A 26 23.37 8.04 -9.94
C ILE A 26 24.78 8.61 -9.83
N ASN A 27 24.98 9.61 -8.97
CA ASN A 27 26.29 10.17 -8.64
C ASN A 27 26.27 10.82 -7.25
N VAL A 28 27.36 11.50 -6.86
CA VAL A 28 27.48 12.18 -5.55
C VAL A 28 26.40 13.26 -5.36
N PHE A 29 25.92 13.86 -6.45
CA PHE A 29 24.96 14.96 -6.44
C PHE A 29 23.53 14.51 -6.72
N LEU A 30 23.30 13.34 -7.31
CA LEU A 30 22.00 12.91 -7.81
C LEU A 30 21.65 11.51 -7.33
N THR A 31 20.51 11.41 -6.67
CA THR A 31 19.89 10.14 -6.24
C THR A 31 18.47 10.06 -6.79
N THR A 32 18.06 8.87 -7.22
CA THR A 32 16.71 8.56 -7.69
C THR A 32 16.08 7.55 -6.75
N ARG A 33 14.83 7.77 -6.38
CA ARG A 33 14.00 6.81 -5.64
C ARG A 33 12.82 6.41 -6.50
N ILE A 34 12.64 5.12 -6.70
CA ILE A 34 11.41 4.56 -7.28
C ILE A 34 10.71 3.81 -6.17
N SER A 35 9.44 4.11 -5.93
CA SER A 35 8.63 3.37 -4.96
C SER A 35 7.32 2.93 -5.57
N THR A 36 6.97 1.66 -5.40
CA THR A 36 5.65 1.12 -5.72
C THR A 36 4.97 0.62 -4.44
N ASN A 37 3.69 0.94 -4.30
CA ASN A 37 2.82 0.48 -3.23
C ASN A 37 1.64 -0.26 -3.86
N PHE A 38 1.45 -1.51 -3.47
CA PHE A 38 0.32 -2.32 -3.87
C PHE A 38 -0.50 -2.68 -2.64
N ARG A 39 -1.77 -2.26 -2.65
CA ARG A 39 -2.70 -2.51 -1.55
C ARG A 39 -3.92 -3.27 -2.05
N TYR A 40 -4.19 -4.40 -1.40
CA TYR A 40 -5.36 -5.23 -1.62
C TYR A 40 -6.23 -5.25 -0.36
N TYR A 41 -7.53 -5.03 -0.54
CA TYR A 41 -8.50 -5.03 0.56
C TYR A 41 -9.81 -5.71 0.14
N GLN A 42 -10.28 -6.59 1.02
CA GLN A 42 -11.58 -7.24 0.91
C GLN A 42 -12.63 -6.37 1.61
N SER A 43 -13.56 -5.82 0.84
CA SER A 43 -14.65 -4.98 1.34
C SER A 43 -15.85 -5.83 1.79
N GLU A 44 -16.66 -5.29 2.71
CA GLU A 44 -17.94 -5.88 3.17
C GLU A 44 -18.87 -6.26 2.01
N SER A 45 -18.74 -5.58 0.87
CA SER A 45 -19.53 -5.83 -0.35
C SER A 45 -19.09 -7.06 -1.19
N SER A 46 -18.23 -7.96 -0.68
CA SER A 46 -17.66 -9.08 -1.46
C SER A 46 -16.83 -8.66 -2.68
N LYS A 47 -16.50 -7.37 -2.82
CA LYS A 47 -15.69 -6.86 -3.92
C LYS A 47 -14.24 -6.77 -3.51
N LEU A 48 -13.37 -7.35 -4.34
CA LEU A 48 -11.93 -7.18 -4.25
C LEU A 48 -11.55 -5.83 -4.83
N GLN A 49 -10.82 -5.05 -4.06
CA GLN A 49 -10.28 -3.77 -4.51
C GLN A 49 -8.77 -3.82 -4.41
N ALA A 50 -8.12 -3.51 -5.54
CA ALA A 50 -6.67 -3.37 -5.63
C ALA A 50 -6.34 -1.91 -5.96
N ARG A 51 -5.33 -1.37 -5.29
CA ARG A 51 -4.76 -0.06 -5.58
C ARG A 51 -3.27 -0.24 -5.79
N GLU A 52 -2.77 0.29 -6.89
CA GLU A 52 -1.34 0.37 -7.20
C GLU A 52 -0.96 1.85 -7.31
N ASN A 53 0.12 2.22 -6.64
CA ASN A 53 0.69 3.55 -6.69
C ASN A 53 2.17 3.45 -7.10
N LEU A 54 2.56 4.12 -8.17
CA LEU A 54 3.95 4.27 -8.58
C LEU A 54 4.42 5.71 -8.33
N SER A 55 5.55 5.87 -7.66
CA SER A 55 6.19 7.17 -7.45
C SER A 55 7.66 7.12 -7.87
N ILE A 56 8.09 8.18 -8.54
CA ILE A 56 9.47 8.37 -8.98
C ILE A 56 9.90 9.74 -8.45
N ALA A 57 11.00 9.78 -7.71
CA ALA A 57 11.54 10.97 -7.11
C ALA A 57 13.03 11.14 -7.47
N PHE A 58 13.43 12.37 -7.74
CA PHE A 58 14.82 12.75 -7.96
C PHE A 58 15.26 13.70 -6.85
N ARG A 59 16.42 13.46 -6.28
CA ARG A 59 17.04 14.31 -5.27
C ARG A 59 18.39 14.78 -5.79
N TYR A 60 18.53 16.09 -5.91
CA TYR A 60 19.79 16.74 -6.26
C TYR A 60 20.37 17.46 -5.04
N GLN A 61 21.67 17.28 -4.77
CA GLN A 61 22.43 17.96 -3.73
C GLN A 61 23.44 18.89 -4.40
N PHE A 62 23.42 20.18 -4.03
CA PHE A 62 24.34 21.22 -4.49
C PHE A 62 25.57 21.30 -3.58
#